data_AF-A0A9C6TTF9-F1
#
_entry.id   AF-A0A9C6TTF9-F1
#
_cell.length_a   1.000
_cell.length_b   1.000
_cell.length_c   1.000
_cell.angle_alpha   90.00
_cell.angle_beta   90.00
_cell.angle_gamma   90.00
#
_symmetry.space_group_name_H-M   'P 1'
#
loop_
_entity.id
_entity.type
_entity.pdbx_description
1 polymer ?
#
loop_
_entity_poly.entity_id
_entity_poly.type
_entity_poly.pdbx_seq_one_letter_code
_entity_poly.pdbx_strand_id
1 'polypeptide(L)'
;MCGIFAYLNYNVNRERRYILQVLFNGLRRLEYRGYDSAGIAIDSDPKPAPQASSASASDSDPPPIVFRQEGNIESLVKSVYQDVAKLELNLEASFSTHAGLAHTRWATHGEPAPRNSHPQSSGPGNEFLVVHNGVITNYEVLKETLIRHGFIFESDTDTEVIPKLAKYVYDPPFPSLPLHLLFLAPESYPTQTKA
;
A
#
# COMPACT_ATOMS: atom_id res chain seq x y z
N MET A 1 -19.19 -1.53 5.21
CA MET A 1 -18.41 -2.77 4.98
C MET A 1 -17.54 -2.56 3.76
N CYS A 2 -16.23 -2.28 3.88
CA CYS A 2 -15.32 -1.83 2.80
C CYS A 2 -15.24 -2.72 1.52
N GLY A 3 -14.58 -2.22 0.47
CA GLY A 3 -14.35 -2.93 -0.80
C GLY A 3 -12.88 -2.92 -1.23
N ILE A 4 -12.38 -4.08 -1.69
CA ILE A 4 -11.02 -4.24 -2.25
C ILE A 4 -11.15 -4.61 -3.72
N PHE A 5 -10.33 -3.99 -4.56
CA PHE A 5 -10.16 -4.35 -5.96
C PHE A 5 -8.68 -4.25 -6.35
N ALA A 6 -8.24 -5.14 -7.22
CA ALA A 6 -6.89 -5.08 -7.80
C ALA A 6 -6.98 -5.47 -9.27
N TYR A 7 -6.08 -4.90 -10.08
CA TYR A 7 -5.92 -5.25 -11.48
C TYR A 7 -4.46 -5.56 -11.75
N LEU A 8 -4.20 -6.70 -12.37
CA LEU A 8 -2.87 -7.12 -12.77
C LEU A 8 -2.92 -7.48 -14.26
N ASN A 9 -2.08 -6.84 -15.05
CA ASN A 9 -1.74 -7.32 -16.39
C ASN A 9 -0.33 -7.91 -16.35
N TYR A 10 -0.15 -9.00 -17.07
CA TYR A 10 1.12 -9.72 -17.16
C TYR A 10 1.34 -10.16 -18.60
N ASN A 11 2.45 -9.75 -19.19
CA ASN A 11 2.75 -9.95 -20.61
C ASN A 11 1.63 -9.47 -21.55
N VAL A 12 0.91 -8.41 -21.15
CA VAL A 12 -0.13 -7.76 -21.95
C VAL A 12 0.02 -6.26 -21.80
N ASN A 13 0.35 -5.59 -22.91
CA ASN A 13 0.54 -4.15 -22.95
C ASN A 13 -0.77 -3.42 -22.66
N ARG A 14 -0.75 -2.56 -21.63
CA ARG A 14 -1.86 -1.69 -21.25
C ARG A 14 -1.36 -0.29 -20.95
N GLU A 15 -2.08 0.69 -21.47
CA GLU A 15 -1.83 2.09 -21.16
C GLU A 15 -2.28 2.42 -19.73
N ARG A 16 -1.59 3.37 -19.08
CA ARG A 16 -1.97 3.88 -17.75
C ARG A 16 -3.42 4.36 -17.72
N ARG A 17 -3.90 5.06 -18.76
CA ARG A 17 -5.30 5.49 -18.85
C ARG A 17 -6.26 4.31 -18.71
N TYR A 18 -5.98 3.20 -19.40
CA TYR A 18 -6.81 2.00 -19.34
C TYR A 18 -6.77 1.38 -17.93
N ILE A 19 -5.58 1.25 -17.34
CA ILE A 19 -5.39 0.73 -15.98
C ILE A 19 -6.22 1.54 -14.98
N LEU A 20 -6.12 2.87 -15.02
CA LEU A 20 -6.90 3.76 -14.15
C LEU A 20 -8.41 3.55 -14.31
N GLN A 21 -8.89 3.48 -15.56
CA GLN A 21 -10.31 3.22 -15.82
C GLN A 21 -10.78 1.88 -15.25
N VAL A 22 -9.96 0.82 -15.34
CA VAL A 22 -10.28 -0.49 -14.76
C VAL A 22 -10.39 -0.40 -13.23
N LEU A 23 -9.43 0.26 -12.57
CA LEU A 23 -9.46 0.46 -11.11
C LEU A 23 -10.70 1.25 -10.68
N PHE A 24 -10.99 2.38 -11.33
CA PHE A 24 -12.17 3.20 -11.02
C PHE A 24 -13.47 2.43 -11.23
N ASN A 25 -13.60 1.68 -12.33
CA ASN A 25 -14.79 0.87 -12.58
C ASN A 25 -14.93 -0.28 -11.59
N GLY A 26 -13.82 -0.87 -11.14
CA GLY A 26 -13.79 -1.82 -10.04
C GLY A 26 -14.34 -1.21 -8.75
N LEU A 27 -13.87 -0.01 -8.38
CA LEU A 27 -14.34 0.69 -7.20
C LEU A 27 -15.81 1.11 -7.26
N ARG A 28 -16.31 1.59 -8.40
CA ARG A 28 -17.74 1.93 -8.58
C ARG A 28 -18.65 0.73 -8.29
N ARG A 29 -18.23 -0.48 -8.65
CA ARG A 29 -18.97 -1.72 -8.34
C ARG A 29 -18.96 -2.07 -6.85
N LEU A 30 -18.10 -1.44 -6.06
CA LEU A 30 -17.92 -1.67 -4.62
C LEU A 30 -18.30 -0.44 -3.78
N GLU A 31 -18.85 0.61 -4.37
CA GLU A 31 -19.16 1.86 -3.66
C GLU A 31 -20.31 1.67 -2.65
N TYR A 32 -21.27 0.80 -2.95
CA TYR A 32 -22.37 0.45 -2.02
C TYR A 32 -21.88 -0.14 -0.69
N ARG A 33 -20.61 -0.56 -0.62
CA ARG A 33 -19.97 -1.19 0.54
C ARG A 33 -19.31 -0.16 1.47
N GLY A 34 -18.74 0.91 0.92
CA GLY A 34 -18.11 1.99 1.68
C GLY A 34 -17.88 3.22 0.81
N TYR A 35 -18.09 4.41 1.39
CA TYR A 35 -18.15 5.67 0.65
C TYR A 35 -17.60 6.86 1.46
N ASP A 36 -16.97 6.61 2.62
CA ASP A 36 -16.37 7.68 3.43
C ASP A 36 -15.07 8.19 2.80
N SER A 37 -14.31 7.28 2.21
CA SER A 37 -13.10 7.60 1.46
C SER A 37 -12.67 6.47 0.53
N ALA A 38 -11.77 6.76 -0.41
CA ALA A 38 -11.23 5.78 -1.33
C ALA A 38 -9.79 6.11 -1.73
N GLY A 39 -9.12 5.13 -2.33
CA GLY A 39 -7.79 5.34 -2.89
C GLY A 39 -7.36 4.24 -3.83
N ILE A 40 -6.32 4.54 -4.61
CA ILE A 40 -5.68 3.63 -5.56
C ILE A 40 -4.15 3.75 -5.47
N ALA A 41 -3.45 2.72 -5.93
CA ALA A 41 -2.03 2.79 -6.21
C ALA A 41 -1.71 2.20 -7.58
N ILE A 42 -0.74 2.80 -8.27
CA ILE A 42 -0.26 2.39 -9.59
C ILE A 42 1.26 2.61 -9.69
N ASP A 43 1.93 1.86 -10.55
CA ASP A 43 3.33 2.10 -10.86
C ASP A 43 3.58 3.49 -11.48
N SER A 44 4.74 4.05 -11.11
CA SER A 44 5.29 5.28 -11.67
C SER A 44 5.66 5.12 -13.14
N ASP A 45 6.09 6.21 -13.79
CA ASP A 45 6.61 6.12 -15.15
C ASP A 45 7.84 5.21 -15.20
N PRO A 46 7.90 4.25 -16.15
CA PRO A 46 9.09 3.43 -16.31
C PRO A 46 10.27 4.34 -16.62
N LYS A 47 11.43 4.07 -16.01
CA LYS A 47 12.66 4.78 -16.40
C LYS A 47 12.88 4.59 -17.91
N PRO A 48 13.24 5.65 -18.66
CA PRO A 48 13.68 5.46 -20.03
C PRO A 48 14.81 4.43 -20.03
N ALA A 49 14.75 3.48 -20.97
CA ALA A 49 15.70 2.38 -21.05
C ALA A 49 17.14 2.90 -20.87
N PRO A 50 17.97 2.26 -20.03
CA PRO A 50 19.31 2.74 -19.76
C PRO A 50 20.05 2.91 -21.08
N GLN A 51 20.40 4.16 -21.41
CA GLN A 51 21.38 4.40 -22.46
C GLN A 51 22.67 3.73 -21.98
N ALA A 52 23.31 2.99 -22.87
CA ALA A 52 24.46 2.15 -22.60
C ALA A 52 25.70 2.97 -22.18
N SER A 53 25.69 3.57 -20.99
CA SER A 53 26.87 4.13 -20.32
C SER A 53 26.52 4.57 -18.89
N SER A 54 27.32 4.11 -17.94
CA SER A 54 27.34 4.44 -16.51
C SER A 54 26.29 3.76 -15.61
N ALA A 55 26.63 2.54 -15.20
CA ALA A 55 26.10 1.93 -13.99
C ALA A 55 26.75 2.57 -12.75
N SER A 56 25.98 3.39 -12.02
CA SER A 56 26.11 3.52 -10.56
C SER A 56 24.90 4.25 -9.92
N ALA A 57 24.15 3.49 -9.10
CA ALA A 57 23.28 3.88 -7.97
C ALA A 57 22.05 4.78 -8.29
N SER A 58 20.81 4.29 -8.40
CA SER A 58 20.08 3.23 -7.67
C SER A 58 19.20 2.38 -8.63
N ASP A 59 19.31 1.06 -8.47
CA ASP A 59 18.77 0.03 -9.38
C ASP A 59 17.27 -0.27 -9.20
N SER A 60 16.56 0.48 -8.35
CA SER A 60 15.13 0.29 -8.14
C SER A 60 14.29 1.11 -9.12
N ASP A 61 13.21 0.50 -9.61
CA ASP A 61 12.13 1.22 -10.27
C ASP A 61 11.61 2.34 -9.35
N PRO A 62 11.15 3.47 -9.92
CA PRO A 62 10.57 4.55 -9.11
C PRO A 62 9.41 4.00 -8.28
N PRO A 63 9.24 4.48 -7.03
CA PRO A 63 8.24 3.95 -6.13
C PRO A 63 6.83 4.13 -6.71
N PRO A 64 5.88 3.24 -6.39
CA PRO A 64 4.51 3.36 -6.86
C PRO A 64 3.85 4.65 -6.33
N ILE A 65 2.94 5.18 -7.13
CA ILE A 65 2.19 6.40 -6.84
C ILE A 65 0.88 6.01 -6.14
N VAL A 66 0.59 6.67 -5.03
CA VAL A 66 -0.60 6.44 -4.21
C VAL A 66 -1.50 7.67 -4.26
N PHE A 67 -2.76 7.46 -4.61
CA PHE A 67 -3.79 8.49 -4.60
C PHE A 67 -4.85 8.15 -3.58
N ARG A 68 -5.24 9.11 -2.75
CA ARG A 68 -6.22 8.93 -1.68
C ARG A 68 -7.08 10.17 -1.58
N GLN A 69 -8.38 9.97 -1.41
CA GLN A 69 -9.34 11.07 -1.35
C GLN A 69 -10.47 10.73 -0.37
N GLU A 70 -10.90 11.74 0.39
CA GLU A 70 -12.12 11.66 1.20
C GLU A 70 -13.35 11.81 0.30
N GLY A 71 -14.43 11.12 0.66
CA GLY A 71 -15.71 11.09 -0.05
C GLY A 71 -15.83 9.90 -1.00
N ASN A 72 -16.77 10.04 -1.93
CA ASN A 72 -17.17 9.01 -2.88
C ASN A 72 -16.14 8.78 -4.00
N ILE A 73 -16.41 7.81 -4.89
CA ILE A 73 -15.50 7.45 -5.98
C ILE A 73 -15.30 8.59 -6.97
N GLU A 74 -16.31 9.40 -7.22
CA GLU A 74 -16.19 10.53 -8.15
C GLU A 74 -15.27 11.65 -7.61
N SER A 75 -15.26 11.87 -6.29
CA SER A 75 -14.26 12.74 -5.64
C SER A 75 -12.84 12.23 -5.89
N LEU A 76 -12.59 10.92 -5.71
CA LEU A 76 -11.30 10.31 -5.98
C LEU A 76 -10.90 10.45 -7.46
N VAL A 77 -11.80 10.12 -8.39
CA VAL A 77 -11.54 10.23 -9.84
C VAL A 77 -11.11 11.64 -10.20
N LYS A 78 -11.83 12.65 -9.70
CA LYS A 78 -11.49 14.07 -9.93
C LYS A 78 -10.11 14.41 -9.37
N SER A 79 -9.81 14.01 -8.13
CA SER A 79 -8.50 14.26 -7.49
C SER A 79 -7.36 13.59 -8.28
N VAL A 80 -7.52 12.32 -8.70
CA VAL A 80 -6.49 11.60 -9.45
C VAL A 80 -6.16 12.32 -10.76
N TYR A 81 -7.16 12.77 -11.52
CA TYR A 81 -6.88 13.50 -12.77
C TYR A 81 -6.24 14.87 -12.53
N GLN A 82 -6.55 15.54 -11.42
CA GLN A 82 -5.86 16.77 -11.04
C GLN A 82 -4.40 16.50 -10.69
N ASP A 83 -4.12 15.44 -9.94
CA ASP A 83 -2.77 15.11 -9.51
C ASP A 83 -1.93 14.54 -10.65
N VAL A 84 -2.51 13.75 -11.57
CA VAL A 84 -1.89 13.36 -12.84
C VAL A 84 -1.43 14.58 -13.63
N ALA A 85 -2.25 15.64 -13.70
CA ALA A 85 -1.88 16.87 -14.38
C ALA A 85 -0.76 17.63 -13.65
N LYS A 86 -0.81 17.72 -12.32
CA LYS A 86 0.23 18.38 -11.51
C LYS A 86 1.58 17.66 -11.55
N LEU A 87 1.55 16.33 -11.56
CA LEU A 87 2.74 15.46 -11.58
C LEU A 87 3.24 15.19 -13.01
N GLU A 88 2.58 15.73 -14.03
CA GLU A 88 2.89 15.52 -15.45
C GLU A 88 2.99 14.03 -15.85
N LEU A 89 2.16 13.18 -15.24
CA LEU A 89 2.19 11.74 -15.49
C LEU A 89 1.71 11.39 -16.89
N ASN A 90 2.50 10.59 -17.61
CA ASN A 90 2.14 10.15 -18.94
C ASN A 90 0.99 9.13 -18.91
N LEU A 91 -0.21 9.53 -19.33
CA LEU A 91 -1.37 8.64 -19.40
C LEU A 91 -1.28 7.59 -20.53
N GLU A 92 -0.44 7.83 -21.54
CA GLU A 92 -0.18 6.92 -22.66
C GLU A 92 0.99 5.97 -22.38
N ALA A 93 1.63 6.07 -21.21
CA ALA A 93 2.67 5.12 -20.82
C ALA A 93 2.10 3.70 -20.83
N SER A 94 2.80 2.78 -21.51
CA SER A 94 2.36 1.42 -21.74
C SER A 94 3.17 0.44 -20.89
N PHE A 95 2.47 -0.43 -20.18
CA PHE A 95 3.04 -1.40 -19.25
C PHE A 95 2.72 -2.81 -19.75
N SER A 96 3.75 -3.63 -19.99
CA SER A 96 3.57 -5.05 -20.30
C SER A 96 3.17 -5.86 -19.07
N THR A 97 3.68 -5.45 -17.90
CA THR A 97 3.34 -5.98 -16.59
C THR A 97 3.12 -4.81 -15.63
N HIS A 98 2.02 -4.84 -14.88
CA HIS A 98 1.63 -3.80 -13.92
C HIS A 98 0.69 -4.40 -12.88
N ALA A 99 0.77 -3.90 -11.64
CA ALA A 99 -0.18 -4.22 -10.57
C ALA A 99 -0.80 -2.95 -9.97
N GLY A 100 -2.10 -2.76 -10.17
CA GLY A 100 -2.89 -1.69 -9.58
C GLY A 100 -3.70 -2.18 -8.39
N LEU A 101 -3.73 -1.39 -7.32
CA LEU A 101 -4.53 -1.64 -6.11
C LEU A 101 -5.58 -0.55 -5.94
N ALA A 102 -6.74 -0.90 -5.38
CA ALA A 102 -7.83 0.01 -5.16
C ALA A 102 -8.66 -0.38 -3.93
N HIS A 103 -9.14 0.62 -3.19
CA HIS A 103 -9.95 0.41 -1.99
C HIS A 103 -11.06 1.45 -1.82
N THR A 104 -12.25 0.99 -1.39
CA THR A 104 -13.28 1.82 -0.78
C THR A 104 -13.34 1.56 0.72
N ARG A 105 -13.40 2.65 1.50
CA ARG A 105 -13.34 2.60 2.95
C ARG A 105 -14.66 3.03 3.59
N TRP A 106 -15.03 2.29 4.62
CA TRP A 106 -15.97 2.68 5.66
C TRP A 106 -15.17 2.83 6.94
N ALA A 107 -15.08 4.03 7.50
CA ALA A 107 -14.17 4.32 8.61
C ALA A 107 -14.61 3.61 9.90
N THR A 108 -13.69 2.85 10.52
CA THR A 108 -13.87 2.23 11.86
C THR A 108 -12.91 2.82 12.88
N HIS A 109 -11.64 3.02 12.50
CA HIS A 109 -10.61 3.72 13.27
C HIS A 109 -10.11 4.94 12.48
N GLY A 110 -9.99 6.09 13.12
CA GLY A 110 -9.59 7.33 12.45
C GLY A 110 -10.69 7.91 11.56
N GLU A 111 -10.77 9.24 11.54
CA GLU A 111 -11.74 9.97 10.72
C GLU A 111 -11.54 9.69 9.21
N PRO A 112 -12.58 9.87 8.38
CA PRO A 112 -12.43 9.94 6.93
C PRO A 112 -11.45 11.07 6.57
N ALA A 113 -10.28 10.69 6.04
CA ALA A 113 -9.25 11.62 5.60
C ALA A 113 -8.29 10.90 4.65
N PRO A 114 -7.62 11.60 3.72
CA PRO A 114 -6.65 10.97 2.80
C PRO A 114 -5.57 10.15 3.53
N ARG A 115 -5.05 10.61 4.67
CA ARG A 115 -4.06 9.87 5.48
C ARG A 115 -4.58 8.54 6.05
N ASN A 116 -5.89 8.44 6.28
CA ASN A 116 -6.55 7.25 6.82
C ASN A 116 -7.16 6.35 5.72
N SER A 117 -7.27 6.85 4.48
CA SER A 117 -7.67 6.03 3.33
C SER A 117 -6.60 5.00 3.00
N HIS A 118 -7.02 3.88 2.42
CA HIS A 118 -6.10 2.88 1.87
C HIS A 118 -5.80 3.23 0.39
N PRO A 119 -4.67 2.77 -0.20
CA PRO A 119 -3.63 1.90 0.39
C PRO A 119 -2.76 2.56 1.46
N GLN A 120 -2.50 1.84 2.56
CA GLN A 120 -1.52 2.22 3.59
C GLN A 120 -0.10 1.82 3.18
N SER A 121 0.89 2.61 3.56
CA SER A 121 2.29 2.46 3.14
C SER A 121 3.21 2.10 4.30
N SER A 122 4.30 1.38 4.01
CA SER A 122 5.37 1.14 4.97
C SER A 122 6.16 2.41 5.31
N GLY A 123 6.23 3.39 4.40
CA GLY A 123 6.93 4.66 4.58
C GLY A 123 7.09 5.46 3.28
N PRO A 124 7.96 6.49 3.25
CA PRO A 124 8.08 7.43 2.12
C PRO A 124 8.41 6.80 0.75
N GLY A 125 9.02 5.61 0.73
CA GLY A 125 9.37 4.88 -0.49
C GLY A 125 8.27 3.96 -1.04
N ASN A 126 7.12 3.85 -0.37
CA ASN A 126 6.03 2.95 -0.78
C ASN A 126 6.47 1.50 -1.11
N GLU A 127 7.48 1.00 -0.40
CA GLU A 127 8.05 -0.34 -0.64
C GLU A 127 7.02 -1.45 -0.40
N PHE A 128 6.11 -1.23 0.55
CA PHE A 128 4.96 -2.11 0.78
C PHE A 128 3.70 -1.26 0.86
N LEU A 129 2.69 -1.65 0.08
CA LEU A 129 1.37 -1.04 0.06
C LEU A 129 0.31 -2.10 0.39
N VAL A 130 -0.62 -1.75 1.27
CA VAL A 130 -1.66 -2.68 1.74
C VAL A 130 -3.03 -2.03 1.69
N VAL A 131 -4.01 -2.79 1.19
CA VAL A 131 -5.44 -2.53 1.37
C VAL A 131 -6.00 -3.62 2.28
N HIS A 132 -6.87 -3.24 3.21
CA HIS A 132 -7.36 -4.16 4.25
C HIS A 132 -8.86 -3.97 4.47
N ASN A 133 -9.55 -5.11 4.59
CA ASN A 133 -10.95 -5.20 4.99
C ASN A 133 -11.02 -6.06 6.25
N GLY A 134 -11.18 -5.43 7.40
CA GLY A 134 -11.18 -6.12 8.68
C GLY A 134 -10.81 -5.15 9.80
N VAL A 135 -10.51 -5.72 10.96
CA VAL A 135 -9.96 -4.99 12.11
C VAL A 135 -8.79 -5.78 12.67
N ILE A 136 -7.65 -5.12 12.87
CA ILE A 136 -6.49 -5.70 13.56
C ILE A 136 -6.64 -5.43 15.06
N THR A 137 -7.17 -6.40 15.80
CA THR A 137 -7.57 -6.21 17.21
C THR A 137 -6.42 -5.93 18.17
N ASN A 138 -5.18 -6.24 17.78
CA ASN A 138 -3.97 -6.02 18.57
C ASN A 138 -3.03 -4.96 17.96
N TYR A 139 -3.56 -4.06 17.11
CA TYR A 139 -2.72 -3.08 16.39
C TYR A 139 -1.94 -2.15 17.33
N GLU A 140 -2.45 -1.83 18.52
CA GLU A 140 -1.76 -0.97 19.48
C GLU A 140 -0.42 -1.58 19.92
N VAL A 141 -0.42 -2.87 20.28
CA VAL A 141 0.79 -3.61 20.66
C VAL A 141 1.79 -3.71 19.51
N LEU A 142 1.30 -3.92 18.28
CA LEU A 142 2.13 -3.94 17.08
C LEU A 142 2.73 -2.55 16.79
N LYS A 143 1.93 -1.50 16.89
CA LYS A 143 2.34 -0.10 16.68
C LYS A 143 3.42 0.30 17.67
N GLU A 144 3.24 0.02 18.96
CA GLU A 144 4.26 0.29 19.98
C GLU A 144 5.57 -0.44 19.70
N THR A 145 5.51 -1.72 19.33
CA THR A 145 6.69 -2.52 18.98
C THR A 145 7.43 -1.91 17.77
N LEU A 146 6.71 -1.57 16.71
CA LEU A 146 7.29 -1.00 15.50
C LEU A 146 7.88 0.40 15.74
N ILE A 147 7.25 1.23 16.58
CA ILE A 147 7.79 2.53 16.99
C ILE A 147 9.13 2.35 17.73
N ARG A 148 9.25 1.36 18.62
CA ARG A 148 10.54 1.05 19.29
C ARG A 148 11.62 0.62 18.31
N HIS A 149 11.24 0.04 17.17
CA HIS A 149 12.14 -0.29 16.07
C HIS A 149 12.35 0.85 15.06
N GLY A 150 11.91 2.07 15.37
CA GLY A 150 12.21 3.27 14.59
C GLY A 150 11.21 3.59 13.48
N PHE A 151 10.09 2.87 13.39
CA PHE A 151 9.04 3.18 12.41
C PHE A 151 8.22 4.41 12.84
N ILE A 152 7.99 5.33 11.91
CA ILE A 152 7.10 6.49 12.07
C ILE A 152 5.72 6.12 11.51
N PHE A 153 4.65 6.46 12.23
CA PHE A 153 3.26 6.26 11.78
C PHE A 153 2.61 7.60 11.40
N GLU A 154 1.81 7.58 10.35
CA GLU A 154 1.20 8.78 9.75
C GLU A 154 -0.33 8.77 9.79
N SER A 155 -0.93 7.60 10.06
CA SER A 155 -2.37 7.39 10.13
C SER A 155 -2.82 6.99 11.54
N ASP A 156 -4.14 7.13 11.75
CA ASP A 156 -4.82 6.62 12.95
C ASP A 156 -5.45 5.25 12.69
N THR A 157 -5.08 4.59 11.59
CA THR A 157 -5.67 3.31 11.21
C THR A 157 -4.92 2.15 11.85
N ASP A 158 -5.68 1.13 12.22
CA ASP A 158 -5.15 -0.19 12.60
C ASP A 158 -4.34 -0.82 11.45
N THR A 159 -4.70 -0.52 10.21
CA THR A 159 -4.13 -1.12 8.99
C THR A 159 -2.67 -0.76 8.75
N GLU A 160 -2.21 0.43 9.16
CA GLU A 160 -0.84 0.89 8.89
C GLU A 160 0.24 0.02 9.56
N VAL A 161 -0.10 -0.73 10.61
CA VAL A 161 0.84 -1.69 11.21
C VAL A 161 1.23 -2.82 10.24
N ILE A 162 0.36 -3.17 9.28
CA ILE A 162 0.58 -4.29 8.36
C ILE A 162 1.75 -4.03 7.40
N PRO A 163 1.77 -2.94 6.58
CA PRO A 163 2.88 -2.70 5.66
C PRO A 163 4.19 -2.40 6.41
N LYS A 164 4.13 -1.79 7.61
CA LYS A 164 5.32 -1.56 8.44
C LYS A 164 5.88 -2.85 9.01
N LEU A 165 5.03 -3.76 9.46
CA LEU A 165 5.43 -5.09 9.89
C LEU A 165 6.03 -5.90 8.73
N ALA A 166 5.43 -5.82 7.54
CA ALA A 166 5.98 -6.45 6.34
C ALA A 166 7.39 -5.94 6.03
N LYS A 167 7.61 -4.62 6.11
CA LYS A 167 8.95 -4.03 5.96
C LYS A 167 9.91 -4.47 7.06
N TYR A 168 9.47 -4.51 8.32
CA TYR A 168 10.29 -4.99 9.44
C TYR A 168 10.76 -6.45 9.26
N VAL A 169 9.90 -7.31 8.73
CA VAL A 169 10.24 -8.71 8.42
C VAL A 169 11.16 -8.81 7.20
N TYR A 170 10.97 -7.96 6.19
CA TYR A 170 11.79 -7.91 4.98
C TYR A 170 13.20 -7.37 5.24
N ASP A 171 13.33 -6.37 6.09
CA ASP A 171 14.59 -5.76 6.52
C ASP A 171 14.93 -6.20 7.95
N PRO A 172 15.29 -7.49 8.20
CA PRO A 172 15.53 -7.95 9.54
C PRO A 172 16.69 -7.13 10.17
N PRO A 173 16.54 -6.66 11.42
CA PRO A 173 17.58 -5.89 12.10
C PRO A 173 18.86 -6.69 12.35
N PHE A 174 18.83 -8.01 12.10
CA PHE A 174 19.99 -8.91 12.18
C PHE A 174 20.22 -9.56 10.80
N PRO A 175 21.30 -9.23 10.08
CA PRO A 175 21.56 -9.70 8.72
C PRO A 175 21.92 -11.20 8.60
N SER A 176 21.65 -12.04 9.61
CA SER A 176 22.13 -13.43 9.67
C SER A 176 21.12 -14.48 10.16
N LEU A 177 19.86 -14.13 10.44
CA LEU A 177 18.85 -15.14 10.75
C LEU A 177 18.09 -15.54 9.49
N PRO A 178 18.25 -16.77 8.98
CA PRO A 178 17.48 -17.23 7.84
C PRO A 178 15.99 -17.19 8.18
N LEU A 179 15.17 -16.73 7.22
CA LEU A 179 13.71 -16.54 7.34
C LEU A 179 12.97 -17.77 7.90
N HIS A 180 13.57 -18.96 7.77
CA HIS A 180 13.05 -20.23 8.27
C HIS A 180 13.01 -20.33 9.81
N LEU A 181 13.82 -19.55 10.53
CA LEU A 181 13.88 -19.63 12.00
C LEU A 181 12.82 -18.78 12.71
N LEU A 182 12.22 -17.79 12.02
CA LEU A 182 11.26 -16.86 12.63
C LEU A 182 9.89 -17.52 12.92
N PHE A 183 9.59 -18.66 12.29
CA PHE A 183 8.32 -19.38 12.45
C PHE A 183 8.33 -20.52 13.49
N LEU A 184 9.48 -20.83 14.11
CA LEU A 184 9.65 -22.02 14.95
C LEU A 184 10.11 -21.76 16.39
N ALA A 185 9.88 -20.57 16.95
CA ALA A 185 10.03 -20.37 18.39
C ALA A 185 8.65 -20.48 19.07
N PRO A 186 8.18 -21.69 19.48
CA PRO A 186 7.19 -21.75 20.53
C PRO A 186 7.87 -21.22 21.80
N GLU A 187 7.47 -20.04 22.26
CA GLU A 187 7.81 -19.61 23.62
C GLU A 187 7.20 -20.63 24.60
N SER A 188 8.05 -21.50 25.14
CA SER A 188 7.72 -22.26 26.34
C SER A 188 7.61 -21.26 27.49
N TYR A 189 6.38 -20.85 27.81
CA TYR A 189 6.10 -20.12 29.04
C TYR A 189 6.56 -20.98 30.23
N PRO A 190 7.40 -20.46 31.15
CA PRO A 190 7.64 -21.14 32.41
C PRO A 190 6.36 -21.08 33.22
N THR A 191 5.71 -22.23 33.41
CA THR A 191 4.68 -22.41 34.44
C THR A 191 5.30 -22.07 35.80
N GLN A 192 4.99 -20.90 36.34
CA GLN A 192 5.13 -20.64 37.76
C GLN A 192 4.11 -21.49 38.50
N THR A 193 4.50 -22.70 38.92
CA THR A 193 3.84 -23.37 40.04
C THR A 193 4.19 -22.60 41.31
N LYS A 194 3.20 -21.85 41.80
CA LYS A 194 3.15 -21.39 43.19
C LYS A 194 2.76 -22.57 44.10
N ALA A 195 3.42 -22.61 45.25
CA ALA A 195 3.28 -23.50 46.41
C ALA A 195 3.91 -24.89 46.27
#